data_AF-A0A7W7VS91-F1
#
_entry.id   AF-A0A7W7VS91-F1
#
_cell.length_a   1.000
_cell.length_b   1.000
_cell.length_c   1.000
_cell.angle_alpha   90.00
_cell.angle_beta   90.00
_cell.angle_gamma   90.00
#
_symmetry.space_group_name_H-M   'P 1'
#
loop_
_entity.id
_entity.type
_entity.pdbx_description
1 polymer ?
#
loop_
_entity_poly.entity_id
_entity_poly.type
_entity_poly.pdbx_seq_one_letter_code
_entity_poly.pdbx_strand_id
1 'polypeptide(L)'
;MSIRLMGGPLDGMSWPVDEGEPPGDGAYMIVPGEIARAVYEPRPDGDPLTWHHVGWIGGTPGGVSDEDVEDLIVGLGPSSPPADAEELLRSLDEIAAELEDDE
;
A
#
# COMPACT_ATOMS: atom_id res chain seq x y z
N MET A 1 8.18 2.18 17.25
CA MET A 1 9.42 1.91 16.48
C MET A 1 9.50 2.93 15.33
N SER A 2 10.63 3.13 14.63
CA SER A 2 10.64 3.99 13.43
C SER A 2 11.62 3.49 12.36
N ILE A 3 11.27 3.79 11.10
CA ILE A 3 12.08 3.49 9.91
C ILE A 3 12.73 4.78 9.42
N ARG A 4 14.01 4.74 9.08
CA ARG A 4 14.76 5.85 8.49
C ARG A 4 14.75 5.78 6.97
N LEU A 5 14.39 6.88 6.32
CA LEU A 5 14.36 6.99 4.86
C LEU A 5 15.67 7.58 4.34
N MET A 6 16.25 6.97 3.29
CA MET A 6 17.57 7.33 2.75
C MET A 6 17.58 7.45 1.22
N GLY A 7 18.31 8.44 0.71
CA GLY A 7 18.68 8.55 -0.71
C GLY A 7 17.58 9.07 -1.65
N GLY A 8 16.51 9.64 -1.11
CA GLY A 8 15.36 10.12 -1.88
C GLY A 8 14.87 11.50 -1.44
N PRO A 9 13.69 11.91 -1.93
CA PRO A 9 13.08 13.21 -1.60
C PRO A 9 12.75 13.39 -0.11
N LEU A 10 12.63 12.29 0.63
CA LEU A 10 12.34 12.27 2.07
C LEU A 10 13.57 11.81 2.88
N ASP A 11 14.77 11.96 2.31
CA ASP A 11 16.03 11.60 2.98
C ASP A 11 16.12 12.25 4.37
N GLY A 12 16.51 11.43 5.35
CA GLY A 12 16.66 11.86 6.74
C GLY A 12 15.36 11.91 7.54
N MET A 13 14.19 11.70 6.92
CA MET A 13 12.94 11.56 7.67
C MET A 13 12.83 10.19 8.34
N SER A 14 12.04 10.15 9.41
CA SER A 14 11.70 8.90 10.11
C SER A 14 10.19 8.66 10.02
N TRP A 15 9.83 7.46 9.58
CA TRP A 15 8.45 7.01 9.51
C TRP A 15 8.10 6.20 10.76
N PRO A 16 7.03 6.54 11.49
CA PRO A 16 6.63 5.76 12.65
C PRO A 16 6.09 4.39 12.22
N VAL A 17 6.54 3.34 12.92
CA VAL A 17 5.99 1.98 12.79
C VAL A 17 5.48 1.52 14.15
N ASP A 18 4.34 0.86 14.11
CA ASP A 18 3.68 0.34 15.30
C ASP A 18 4.57 -0.66 16.05
N GLU A 19 4.51 -0.61 17.38
CA GLU A 19 5.32 -1.48 18.22
C GLU A 19 4.68 -2.87 18.28
N GLY A 20 5.07 -3.74 17.34
CA GLY A 20 4.58 -5.12 17.27
C GLY A 20 4.49 -5.67 15.86
N GLU A 21 4.51 -4.80 14.85
CA GLU A 21 4.49 -5.19 13.45
C GLU A 21 5.92 -5.29 12.92
N PRO A 22 6.28 -6.38 12.20
CA PRO A 22 7.58 -6.44 11.54
C PRO A 22 7.70 -5.27 10.55
N PRO A 23 8.90 -4.67 10.41
CA PRO A 23 9.12 -3.69 9.36
C PRO A 23 8.81 -4.35 8.01
N GLY A 24 7.84 -3.80 7.29
CA GLY A 24 7.38 -4.37 6.01
C GLY A 24 8.45 -4.35 4.93
N ASP A 25 8.15 -4.95 3.79
CA ASP A 25 9.04 -5.06 2.62
C ASP A 25 9.24 -3.73 1.85
N GLY A 26 8.76 -2.61 2.39
CA GLY A 26 8.82 -1.28 1.78
C GLY A 26 7.45 -0.60 1.71
N ALA A 27 7.45 0.65 1.24
CA ALA A 27 6.22 1.41 0.99
C ALA A 27 6.40 2.51 -0.05
N TYR A 28 5.27 2.97 -0.58
CA TYR A 28 5.17 4.21 -1.35
C TYR A 28 4.83 5.39 -0.42
N MET A 29 5.57 6.49 -0.59
CA MET A 29 5.46 7.69 0.24
C MET A 29 4.99 8.87 -0.62
N ILE A 30 4.03 9.63 -0.10
CA ILE A 30 3.55 10.85 -0.74
C ILE A 30 4.56 11.97 -0.46
N VAL A 31 5.06 12.60 -1.51
CA VAL A 31 6.01 13.71 -1.39
C VAL A 31 5.27 15.04 -1.62
N PRO A 32 5.30 15.99 -0.68
CA PRO A 32 4.64 17.28 -0.85
C PRO A 32 5.16 18.02 -2.10
N GLY A 33 4.23 18.42 -2.97
CA GLY A 33 4.56 19.13 -4.22
C GLY A 33 4.82 18.22 -5.42
N GLU A 34 4.86 16.90 -5.23
CA GLU A 34 5.04 15.93 -6.30
C GLU A 34 3.73 15.18 -6.58
N ILE A 35 3.46 14.95 -7.86
CA ILE A 35 2.32 14.12 -8.30
C ILE A 35 2.66 12.63 -8.12
N ALA A 36 3.95 12.30 -8.26
CA ALA A 36 4.46 10.95 -8.09
C ALA A 36 4.70 10.59 -6.62
N ARG A 37 4.59 9.29 -6.34
CA ARG A 37 4.86 8.69 -5.02
C ARG A 37 6.24 8.08 -5.03
N ALA A 38 7.05 8.38 -4.03
CA ALA A 38 8.41 7.86 -3.91
C ALA A 38 8.39 6.47 -3.26
N VAL A 39 9.10 5.50 -3.83
CA VAL A 39 9.17 4.12 -3.33
C VAL A 39 10.40 3.97 -2.46
N TYR A 40 10.21 3.39 -1.28
CA TYR A 40 11.28 3.09 -0.33
C TYR A 40 11.21 1.63 0.07
N GLU A 41 12.35 0.93 -0.02
CA GLU A 41 12.47 -0.49 0.32
C GLU A 41 13.69 -0.73 1.21
N PRO A 42 13.63 -1.67 2.18
CA PRO A 42 14.82 -2.12 2.90
C PRO A 42 15.78 -2.82 1.93
N ARG A 43 17.09 -2.75 2.22
CA ARG A 43 18.05 -3.55 1.47
C ARG A 43 17.98 -5.02 1.89
N PRO A 44 18.13 -5.98 0.97
CA PRO A 44 18.01 -7.40 1.28
C PRO A 44 19.02 -7.90 2.33
N ASP A 45 20.22 -7.31 2.38
CA ASP A 45 21.25 -7.59 3.39
C ASP A 45 21.46 -6.40 4.37
N GLY A 46 20.49 -5.49 4.43
CA GLY A 46 20.58 -4.25 5.19
C GLY A 46 19.84 -4.28 6.51
N ASP A 47 19.91 -3.15 7.21
CA ASP A 47 19.07 -2.90 8.36
C ASP A 47 17.61 -2.73 7.90
N PRO A 48 16.65 -3.53 8.41
CA PRO A 48 15.26 -3.47 7.97
C PRO A 48 14.53 -2.19 8.42
N LEU A 49 15.13 -1.42 9.33
CA LEU A 49 14.66 -0.10 9.74
C LEU A 49 15.27 1.03 8.91
N THR A 50 16.01 0.70 7.86
CA THR A 50 16.60 1.67 6.95
C THR A 50 16.10 1.38 5.54
N TRP A 51 15.17 2.21 5.08
CA TRP A 51 14.61 2.07 3.73
C TRP A 51 15.25 3.05 2.77
N HIS A 52 15.61 2.55 1.60
CA HIS A 52 16.27 3.30 0.55
C HIS A 52 15.30 3.62 -0.56
N HIS A 53 15.38 4.83 -1.08
CA HIS A 53 14.62 5.22 -2.25
C HIS A 53 15.05 4.40 -3.46
N VAL A 54 14.09 3.73 -4.11
CA VAL A 54 14.33 2.87 -5.27
C VAL A 54 13.74 3.43 -6.56
N GLY A 55 12.77 4.36 -6.47
CA GLY A 55 12.14 4.94 -7.65
C GLY A 55 10.82 5.67 -7.36
N TRP A 56 10.10 6.01 -8.41
CA TRP A 56 8.82 6.73 -8.34
C TRP A 56 7.69 5.91 -8.98
N ILE A 57 6.49 5.95 -8.39
CA ILE A 57 5.27 5.38 -8.97
C ILE A 57 4.24 6.49 -9.22
N GLY A 58 3.57 6.42 -10.36
CA GLY A 58 2.45 7.29 -10.72
C GLY A 58 2.90 8.70 -11.05
N GLY A 59 3.55 8.90 -12.20
CA GLY A 59 4.19 10.18 -12.51
C GLY A 59 4.34 10.49 -13.98
N THR A 60 3.43 10.03 -14.85
CA THR A 60 3.47 10.39 -16.27
C THR A 60 2.37 11.39 -16.60
N PRO A 61 2.67 12.70 -16.78
CA PRO A 61 1.95 13.47 -17.78
C PRO A 61 2.38 12.94 -19.17
N GLY A 62 1.79 11.81 -19.60
CA GLY A 62 1.91 11.32 -20.98
C GLY A 62 2.44 9.89 -21.19
N GLY A 63 2.00 8.89 -20.43
CA GLY A 63 2.44 7.52 -20.72
C GLY A 63 1.87 6.39 -19.87
N VAL A 64 0.61 6.49 -19.44
CA VAL A 64 -0.20 5.32 -19.14
C VAL A 64 -1.48 5.48 -19.94
N SER A 65 -1.69 4.64 -20.95
CA SER A 65 -2.99 4.52 -21.59
C SER A 65 -3.93 3.89 -20.57
N ASP A 66 -5.18 4.32 -20.55
CA ASP A 66 -6.26 3.84 -19.69
C ASP A 66 -6.46 2.31 -19.74
N GLU A 67 -5.93 1.64 -20.76
CA GLU A 67 -5.96 0.18 -20.92
C GLU A 67 -4.94 -0.60 -20.03
N ASP A 68 -3.90 0.04 -19.47
CA ASP A 68 -2.87 -0.62 -18.61
C ASP A 68 -3.10 -0.40 -17.10
N VAL A 69 -4.13 0.37 -16.72
CA VAL A 69 -4.42 0.65 -15.30
C VAL A 69 -5.01 -0.57 -14.58
N GLU A 70 -5.62 -1.50 -15.31
CA GLU A 70 -6.24 -2.70 -14.71
C GLU A 70 -5.21 -3.79 -14.33
N ASP A 71 -4.02 -3.80 -14.94
CA ASP A 71 -2.96 -4.78 -14.60
C ASP A 71 -2.12 -4.34 -13.39
N LEU A 72 -1.97 -3.03 -13.16
CA LEU A 72 -1.17 -2.48 -12.05
C LEU A 72 -1.89 -2.55 -10.68
N ILE A 73 -3.21 -2.71 -10.66
CA ILE A 73 -3.99 -2.84 -9.41
C ILE A 73 -3.87 -4.25 -8.81
N VAL A 74 -3.41 -5.25 -9.57
CA VAL A 74 -3.38 -6.67 -9.15
C VAL A 74 -2.10 -7.07 -8.39
N GLY A 75 -1.15 -6.16 -8.19
CA GLY A 75 0.18 -6.52 -7.68
C GLY A 75 0.45 -6.41 -6.17
N LEU A 76 -0.37 -5.69 -5.38
CA LEU A 76 0.00 -5.35 -3.99
C LEU A 76 -1.16 -5.41 -2.98
N GLY A 77 -1.93 -6.50 -3.03
CA GLY A 77 -2.58 -7.06 -1.84
C GLY A 77 -1.71 -8.20 -1.28
N PRO A 78 -1.81 -8.56 0.01
CA PRO A 78 -1.15 -9.76 0.52
C PRO A 78 -1.51 -10.95 -0.39
N SER A 79 -0.53 -11.79 -0.70
CA SER A 79 -0.72 -13.06 -1.42
C SER A 79 -1.65 -13.99 -0.66
N SER A 80 -2.95 -13.75 -0.75
CA SER A 80 -4.10 -14.63 -0.54
C SER A 80 -5.34 -13.73 -0.57
N PRO A 81 -6.33 -13.92 -1.47
CA PRO A 81 -7.68 -13.50 -1.11
C PRO A 81 -7.98 -14.18 0.24
N PRO A 82 -8.60 -13.52 1.24
CA PRO A 82 -9.26 -14.30 2.27
C PRO A 82 -10.15 -15.29 1.53
N ALA A 83 -10.06 -16.59 1.87
CA ALA A 83 -10.74 -17.68 1.18
C ALA A 83 -12.30 -17.60 1.27
N ASP A 84 -12.82 -16.44 1.66
CA ASP A 84 -14.15 -16.21 2.21
C ASP A 84 -14.70 -14.84 1.75
N ALA A 85 -14.29 -14.34 0.58
CA ALA A 85 -14.97 -13.19 -0.04
C ALA A 85 -16.46 -13.48 -0.31
N GLU A 86 -16.82 -14.75 -0.50
CA GLU A 86 -18.22 -15.21 -0.60
C GLU A 86 -18.93 -15.26 0.77
N GLU A 87 -18.21 -15.41 1.89
CA GLU A 87 -18.81 -15.38 3.24
C GLU A 87 -19.22 -13.95 3.62
N LEU A 88 -18.39 -12.94 3.28
CA LEU A 88 -18.69 -11.53 3.53
C LEU A 88 -19.91 -11.03 2.73
N LEU A 89 -20.09 -11.49 1.49
CA LEU A 89 -21.27 -11.17 0.69
C LEU A 89 -22.54 -11.82 1.25
N ARG A 90 -22.43 -12.99 1.88
CA ARG A 90 -23.55 -13.68 2.51
C ARG A 90 -23.99 -12.99 3.81
N SER A 91 -23.06 -12.49 4.62
CA SER A 91 -23.42 -11.72 5.83
C SER A 91 -24.13 -10.40 5.51
N LEU A 92 -23.88 -9.79 4.35
CA LEU A 92 -24.57 -8.56 3.95
C LEU A 92 -26.03 -8.81 3.50
N ASP A 93 -26.30 -9.94 2.86
CA ASP A 93 -27.65 -10.33 2.43
C ASP A 93 -28.56 -10.68 3.63
N GLU A 94 -28.02 -11.35 4.66
CA GLU A 94 -28.75 -11.64 5.90
C GLU A 94 -29.13 -10.38 6.69
N ILE A 95 -28.21 -9.40 6.78
CA ILE A 95 -28.47 -8.11 7.46
C ILE A 95 -29.51 -7.26 6.71
N ALA A 96 -29.54 -7.34 5.37
CA ALA A 96 -30.52 -6.62 4.57
C ALA A 96 -31.94 -7.17 4.80
N ALA A 97 -32.08 -8.50 4.95
CA ALA A 97 -33.38 -9.14 5.19
C ALA A 97 -33.97 -8.84 6.59
N GLU A 98 -33.14 -8.58 7.61
CA GLU A 98 -33.64 -8.20 8.95
C GLU A 98 -34.16 -6.75 9.04
N LEU A 99 -33.85 -5.90 8.06
CA LEU A 99 -34.27 -4.49 8.05
C LEU A 99 -35.59 -4.24 7.31
N GLU A 100 -36.15 -5.25 6.63
CA GLU A 100 -37.40 -5.13 5.85
C GLU A 100 -38.66 -5.59 6.62
N ASP A 101 -38.54 -6.14 7.84
CA ASP A 101 -39.68 -6.66 8.62
C ASP A 101 -40.13 -5.75 9.79
N ASP A 102 -39.62 -4.51 9.89
CA ASP A 102 -40.11 -3.49 10.84
C ASP A 102 -40.85 -2.36 10.08
N GLU A 103 -42.03 -2.69 9.51
CA GLU A 103 -43.05 -1.73 9.05
C GLU A 103 -44.33 -1.83 9.90
#